data_AF-A0A1J3HP69-F1
#
_entry.id   AF-A0A1J3HP69-F1
#
_cell.length_a   1.000
_cell.length_b   1.000
_cell.length_c   1.000
_cell.angle_alpha   90.00
_cell.angle_beta   90.00
_cell.angle_gamma   90.00
#
_symmetry.space_group_name_H-M   'P 1'
#
loop_
_entity.id
_entity.type
_entity.pdbx_description
1 polymer ?
#
loop_
_entity_poly.entity_id
_entity_poly.type
_entity_poly.pdbx_seq_one_letter_code
_entity_poly.pdbx_strand_id
1 'polypeptide(L)'
;QNRNENLAVQEISEPELETMKERFSKLLLGEDMSGSGKGVCPAVTISNAITNLYATVFGQNLRLEPLEIEKKAMWKREMNCLLSVCDYIFEFIPKSQNLSN
;
A
#
# COMPACT_ATOMS: atom_id res chain seq x y z
N GLN A 1 17.21 -10.14 -29.32
CA GLN A 1 15.94 -9.61 -28.79
C GLN A 1 15.73 -10.15 -27.39
N ASN A 2 16.51 -9.66 -26.42
CA ASN A 2 16.35 -9.98 -25.00
C ASN A 2 15.99 -8.68 -24.31
N ARG A 3 14.69 -8.46 -24.11
CA ARG A 3 14.16 -7.34 -23.34
C ARG A 3 14.33 -7.71 -21.87
N ASN A 4 15.56 -7.58 -21.37
CA ASN A 4 15.80 -7.51 -19.94
C ASN A 4 15.22 -6.17 -19.51
N GLU A 5 13.92 -6.17 -19.19
CA GLU A 5 13.28 -5.11 -18.43
C GLU A 5 13.94 -5.17 -17.05
N ASN A 6 15.10 -4.51 -16.95
CA ASN A 6 15.73 -4.14 -15.72
C ASN A 6 14.71 -3.25 -15.02
N LEU A 7 13.84 -3.87 -14.21
CA LEU A 7 13.07 -3.20 -13.18
C LEU A 7 14.12 -2.49 -12.36
N ALA A 8 14.32 -1.20 -12.65
CA ALA A 8 15.15 -0.34 -11.87
C ALA A 8 14.60 -0.46 -10.45
N VAL A 9 15.28 -1.25 -9.61
CA VAL A 9 15.05 -1.26 -8.17
C VAL A 9 15.50 0.12 -7.76
N GLN A 10 14.57 1.06 -7.79
CA GLN A 10 14.76 2.40 -7.29
C GLN A 10 15.25 2.21 -5.86
N GLU A 11 16.49 2.59 -5.56
CA GLU A 11 17.04 2.48 -4.21
C GLU A 11 16.09 3.21 -3.26
N ILE A 12 15.31 2.43 -2.53
CA ILE A 12 14.41 2.95 -1.49
C ILE A 12 15.33 3.41 -0.38
N SER A 13 15.21 4.68 -0.02
CA SER A 13 15.99 5.24 1.09
C SER A 13 15.66 4.47 2.37
N GLU A 14 16.66 4.12 3.17
CA GLU A 14 16.49 3.39 4.43
C GLU A 14 15.36 3.95 5.33
N PRO A 15 15.21 5.28 5.54
CA PRO A 15 14.07 5.84 6.26
C PRO A 15 12.69 5.58 5.61
N GLU A 16 12.62 5.55 4.28
CA GLU A 16 11.37 5.21 3.57
C GLU A 16 11.02 3.74 3.74
N LEU A 17 12.02 2.86 3.71
CA LEU A 17 11.84 1.43 3.94
C LEU A 17 11.36 1.15 5.37
N GLU A 18 11.97 1.78 6.38
CA GLU A 18 11.54 1.63 7.77
C GLU A 18 10.11 2.13 7.98
N THR A 19 9.76 3.26 7.37
CA THR A 19 8.39 3.79 7.40
C THR A 19 7.40 2.80 6.77
N MET A 20 7.79 2.13 5.68
CA MET A 20 6.96 1.13 5.00
C MET A 20 6.79 -0.13 5.85
N LYS A 21 7.87 -0.63 6.46
CA LYS A 21 7.85 -1.77 7.38
C LYS A 21 6.92 -1.50 8.56
N GLU A 22 7.07 -0.36 9.22
CA GLU A 22 6.24 0.02 10.36
C GLU A 22 4.75 -0.04 10.01
N ARG A 23 4.37 0.45 8.83
CA ARG A 23 2.98 0.43 8.37
C ARG A 23 2.48 -0.97 8.07
N PHE A 24 3.22 -1.76 7.29
CA PHE A 24 2.79 -3.12 6.99
C PHE A 24 2.73 -3.99 8.25
N SER A 25 3.65 -3.81 9.20
CA SER A 25 3.57 -4.51 10.49
C SER A 25 2.30 -4.15 11.25
N LYS A 26 1.89 -2.88 11.30
CA LYS A 26 0.61 -2.46 11.91
C LYS A 26 -0.60 -3.06 11.20
N LEU A 27 -0.58 -3.14 9.87
CA LEU A 27 -1.64 -3.78 9.09
C LEU A 27 -1.74 -5.28 9.42
N LEU A 28 -0.60 -5.98 9.50
CA LEU A 28 -0.54 -7.42 9.80
C LEU A 28 -0.96 -7.76 11.24
N LEU A 29 -0.76 -6.83 12.18
CA LEU A 29 -1.23 -6.98 13.56
C LEU A 29 -2.75 -6.81 13.70
N GLY A 30 -3.43 -6.29 12.66
CA GLY A 30 -4.88 -6.15 12.68
C GLY A 30 -5.39 -5.22 13.78
N GLU A 31 -4.69 -4.11 14.06
CA GLU A 31 -4.95 -3.18 15.18
C GLU A 31 -4.64 -3.72 16.59
N ASP A 32 -4.34 -5.02 16.73
CA ASP A 32 -3.90 -5.61 18.00
C ASP A 32 -2.39 -5.45 18.18
N MET A 33 -1.99 -4.28 18.68
CA MET A 33 -0.58 -3.97 18.97
C MET A 33 0.03 -4.80 20.11
N SER A 34 -0.76 -5.62 20.82
CA SER A 34 -0.25 -6.56 21.83
C SER A 34 0.31 -7.85 21.23
N GLY A 35 0.01 -8.13 19.96
CA GLY A 35 0.40 -9.38 19.29
C GLY A 35 -0.39 -10.61 19.75
N SER A 36 -1.51 -10.44 20.45
CA SER A 36 -2.33 -11.54 20.96
C SER A 36 -3.20 -12.23 19.90
N GLY A 37 -3.18 -11.72 18.66
CA GLY A 37 -3.95 -12.26 17.52
C GLY A 37 -5.45 -11.99 17.61
N LYS A 38 -5.88 -11.06 18.47
CA LYS A 38 -7.29 -10.66 18.65
C LYS A 38 -7.69 -9.46 17.78
N GLY A 39 -6.88 -9.17 16.77
CA GLY A 39 -7.09 -8.07 15.85
C GLY A 39 -8.25 -8.31 14.89
N VAL A 40 -8.55 -7.28 14.10
CA VAL A 40 -9.52 -7.35 13.00
C VAL A 40 -8.88 -7.95 11.75
N CYS A 41 -9.71 -8.38 10.79
CA CYS A 41 -9.20 -8.97 9.56
C CYS A 41 -8.46 -7.93 8.68
N PRO A 42 -7.52 -8.37 7.82
CA PRO A 42 -6.71 -7.45 7.00
C PRO A 42 -7.54 -6.47 6.16
N ALA A 43 -8.69 -6.91 5.63
CA ALA A 43 -9.58 -6.05 4.86
C ALA A 43 -10.09 -4.85 5.68
N VAL A 44 -10.48 -5.08 6.94
CA VAL A 44 -10.92 -4.02 7.85
C VAL A 44 -9.74 -3.14 8.24
N THR A 45 -8.57 -3.72 8.52
CA THR A 45 -7.37 -2.94 8.86
C THR A 45 -6.94 -2.02 7.72
N ILE A 46 -7.00 -2.48 6.48
CA ILE A 46 -6.73 -1.66 5.28
C ILE A 46 -7.77 -0.54 5.17
N SER A 47 -9.06 -0.84 5.35
CA SER A 47 -10.13 0.16 5.34
C SER A 47 -9.92 1.25 6.40
N ASN A 48 -9.55 0.85 7.62
CA ASN A 48 -9.27 1.76 8.72
C ASN A 48 -8.01 2.60 8.44
N ALA A 49 -6.97 1.99 7.89
CA ALA A 49 -5.75 2.70 7.50
C ALA A 49 -6.01 3.77 6.42
N ILE A 50 -6.83 3.46 5.40
CA ILE A 50 -7.24 4.44 4.37
C ILE A 50 -8.03 5.58 5.01
N THR A 51 -8.97 5.27 5.89
CA THR A 51 -9.81 6.27 6.59
C THR A 51 -8.95 7.19 7.46
N ASN A 52 -7.99 6.62 8.20
CA ASN A 52 -7.05 7.37 9.04
C ASN A 52 -6.10 8.25 8.22
N LEU A 53 -5.64 7.74 7.07
CA LEU A 53 -4.83 8.53 6.13
C LEU A 53 -5.62 9.72 5.59
N TYR A 54 -6.88 9.50 5.20
CA TYR A 54 -7.78 10.58 4.76
C TYR A 54 -7.95 11.64 5.84
N ALA A 55 -8.24 11.24 7.08
CA ALA A 55 -8.38 12.16 8.20
C ALA A 55 -7.08 12.96 8.47
N THR A 56 -5.92 12.33 8.30
CA THR A 56 -4.62 12.99 8.50
C THR A 56 -4.30 14.00 7.39
N VAL A 57 -4.55 13.65 6.12
CA VAL A 57 -4.23 14.51 4.98
C VAL A 57 -5.24 15.64 4.80
N PHE A 58 -6.53 15.31 4.88
CA PHE A 58 -7.63 16.22 4.52
C PHE A 58 -8.45 16.70 5.72
N GLY A 59 -8.29 16.13 6.92
CA GLY A 59 -9.14 16.47 8.07
C GLY A 59 -9.04 17.92 8.53
N GLN A 60 -7.94 18.61 8.22
CA GLN A 60 -7.75 20.03 8.49
C GLN A 60 -8.17 20.95 7.33
N ASN A 61 -8.42 20.39 6.14
CA ASN A 61 -8.80 21.14 4.95
C ASN A 61 -10.31 21.41 4.93
N LEU A 62 -10.70 22.51 5.58
CA LEU A 62 -12.10 22.94 5.68
C LEU A 62 -12.55 23.86 4.52
N ARG A 63 -11.62 24.21 3.63
CA ARG A 63 -11.86 25.09 2.49
C ARG A 63 -11.32 24.44 1.22
N LEU A 64 -11.92 24.80 0.09
CA LEU A 64 -11.47 24.38 -1.23
C LEU A 64 -10.23 25.19 -1.61
N GLU A 65 -9.07 24.67 -1.25
CA GLU A 65 -7.76 25.24 -1.57
C GLU A 65 -6.81 24.14 -2.10
N PRO A 66 -5.77 24.50 -2.87
CA PRO A 66 -4.80 23.53 -3.32
C PRO A 66 -4.11 22.85 -2.13
N LEU A 67 -4.02 21.51 -2.17
CA LEU A 67 -3.34 20.75 -1.14
C LEU A 67 -1.85 21.08 -1.15
N GLU A 68 -1.26 21.26 0.04
CA GLU A 68 0.18 21.43 0.19
C GLU A 68 0.94 20.30 -0.51
N ILE A 69 2.05 20.65 -1.16
CA ILE A 69 2.85 19.72 -1.96
C ILE A 69 3.28 18.52 -1.12
N GLU A 70 3.65 18.76 0.14
CA GLU A 70 4.05 17.72 1.09
C GLU A 70 2.89 16.76 1.41
N LYS A 71 1.71 17.29 1.75
CA LYS A 71 0.51 16.47 2.00
C LYS A 71 0.09 15.67 0.77
N LYS A 72 0.21 16.26 -0.42
CA LYS A 72 -0.07 15.58 -1.70
C LYS A 72 0.92 14.45 -1.96
N ALA A 73 2.21 14.67 -1.71
CA ALA A 73 3.24 13.65 -1.84
C ALA A 73 3.03 12.51 -0.83
N MET A 74 2.74 12.85 0.43
CA MET A 74 2.41 11.87 1.47
C MET A 74 1.19 11.04 1.06
N TRP A 75 0.07 11.68 0.71
CA TRP A 75 -1.14 10.99 0.26
C TRP A 75 -0.85 10.01 -0.87
N LYS A 76 -0.14 10.46 -1.91
CA LYS A 76 0.18 9.61 -3.07
C LYS A 76 1.02 8.40 -2.65
N ARG A 77 2.07 8.61 -1.85
CA ARG A 77 2.95 7.53 -1.39
C ARG A 77 2.20 6.52 -0.54
N GLU A 78 1.44 6.99 0.45
CA GLU A 78 0.74 6.12 1.39
C GLU A 78 -0.42 5.38 0.75
N MET A 79 -1.19 6.05 -0.10
CA MET A 79 -2.28 5.43 -0.81
C MET A 79 -1.77 4.35 -1.76
N ASN A 80 -0.65 4.60 -2.45
CA ASN A 80 0.00 3.59 -3.30
C ASN A 80 0.44 2.36 -2.47
N CYS A 81 0.99 2.58 -1.26
CA CYS A 81 1.37 1.50 -0.36
C CYS A 81 0.15 0.64 0.03
N LEU A 82 -0.97 1.27 0.41
CA LEU A 82 -2.19 0.58 0.82
C LEU A 82 -2.88 -0.15 -0.34
N LEU A 83 -2.84 0.43 -1.55
CA LEU A 83 -3.44 -0.16 -2.75
C LEU A 83 -2.58 -1.23 -3.41
N SER A 84 -1.29 -1.36 -3.05
CA SER A 84 -0.41 -2.38 -3.61
C SER A 84 -0.93 -3.80 -3.45
N VAL A 85 -1.75 -4.07 -2.42
CA VAL A 85 -2.40 -5.38 -2.22
C VAL A 85 -3.30 -5.75 -3.40
N CYS A 86 -3.94 -4.77 -4.05
CA CYS A 86 -4.85 -5.00 -5.15
C CYS A 86 -4.13 -5.53 -6.39
N ASP A 87 -2.84 -5.21 -6.55
CA ASP A 87 -2.01 -5.71 -7.64
C ASP A 87 -1.75 -7.22 -7.54
N TYR A 88 -2.04 -7.84 -6.39
CA TYR A 88 -1.89 -9.28 -6.16
C TYR A 88 -3.22 -10.02 -6.08
N ILE A 89 -4.36 -9.33 -6.23
CA ILE A 89 -5.68 -9.94 -6.26
C ILE A 89 -6.00 -10.29 -7.71
N PHE A 90 -5.94 -11.59 -8.02
CA PHE A 90 -6.19 -12.09 -9.37
C PHE A 90 -7.28 -13.14 -9.41
N GLU A 91 -8.00 -13.16 -10.52
CA GLU A 91 -8.87 -14.27 -10.89
C GLU A 91 -8.05 -15.32 -11.65
N PHE A 92 -8.10 -16.58 -11.19
CA PHE A 92 -7.38 -17.66 -11.85
C PHE A 92 -8.20 -18.21 -13.02
N ILE A 93 -7.80 -17.84 -14.24
CA ILE A 93 -8.46 -18.29 -15.48
C ILE A 93 -7.66 -19.46 -16.05
N PRO A 94 -8.26 -20.66 -16.19
CA PRO A 94 -7.57 -21.81 -16.74
C PRO A 94 -7.17 -21.54 -18.20
N LYS A 95 -5.89 -21.76 -18.53
CA LYS A 95 -5.35 -21.66 -19.90
C LYS A 95 -4.57 -22.92 -20.22
N SER A 96 -4.83 -23.52 -21.38
CA SER A 96 -4.03 -24.59 -21.95
C SER A 96 -3.02 -23.99 -22.93
N GLN A 97 -1.74 -24.34 -22.78
CA GLN A 97 -0.68 -23.96 -23.71
C GLN A 97 -0.09 -25.25 -24.30
N ASN A 98 -0.30 -25.46 -25.60
CA ASN A 98 0.37 -26.53 -26.33
C ASN A 98 1.70 -25.98 -26.86
N LEU A 99 2.81 -26.57 -26.45
CA LEU A 99 4.12 -26.30 -27.04
C LEU A 99 4.17 -26.95 -28.43
N SER A 100 4.39 -26.15 -29.47
CA SER A 100 4.73 -26.67 -30.80
C SER A 100 6.20 -27.12 -30.80
N ASN A 101 6.42 -28.42 -31.05
CA ASN A 101 7.75 -28.98 -31.32
C ASN A 101 8.28 -28.52 -32.68
#